data_AF-A0A6P6FXM5-F1
#
_entry.id   AF-A0A6P6FXM5-F1
#
_cell.length_a   1.000
_cell.length_b   1.000
_cell.length_c   1.000
_cell.angle_alpha   90.00
_cell.angle_beta   90.00
_cell.angle_gamma   90.00
#
_symmetry.space_group_name_H-M   'P 1'
#
loop_
_entity.id
_entity.type
_entity.pdbx_description
1 polymer ?
#
loop_
_entity_poly.entity_id
_entity_poly.type
_entity_poly.pdbx_seq_one_letter_code
_entity_poly.pdbx_strand_id
1 'polypeptide(L)'
;MPASMSLERRIVLRAFGAEVYLTDPAKAFKGGLEKAEELLNNIPNSYMLQQFENPANPRFIMKPLARKYGDSGGKVDALVAGIGTGGTATGAGKFLKELNPNIKISSEEAIEAAKLLALKEGLLVGISSGAAAATAIKLAKRPENAGKLIIAVFPSAGERYLSSPLCDSIRHEAENMTFD
;
A
#
# COMPACT_ATOMS: atom_id res chain seq x y z
N MET A 1 -12.85 -6.82 -11.40
CA MET A 1 -11.53 -7.21 -10.86
C MET A 1 -11.15 -8.60 -11.37
N PRO A 2 -9.85 -8.96 -11.47
CA PRO A 2 -9.45 -10.30 -11.90
C PRO A 2 -10.03 -11.39 -11.00
N ALA A 3 -10.48 -12.50 -11.58
CA ALA A 3 -11.01 -13.64 -10.82
C ALA A 3 -9.98 -14.30 -9.89
N SER A 4 -8.68 -14.06 -10.16
CA SER A 4 -7.55 -14.47 -9.31
C SER A 4 -7.46 -13.71 -7.98
N MET A 5 -8.22 -12.63 -7.79
CA MET A 5 -8.30 -11.95 -6.49
C MET A 5 -8.94 -12.86 -5.45
N SER A 6 -8.40 -12.85 -4.23
CA SER A 6 -8.81 -13.75 -3.17
C SER A 6 -10.28 -13.61 -2.78
N LEU A 7 -10.85 -14.67 -2.19
CA LEU A 7 -12.25 -14.69 -1.81
C LEU A 7 -12.56 -13.62 -0.77
N GLU A 8 -11.68 -13.42 0.22
CA GLU A 8 -11.83 -12.42 1.29
C GLU A 8 -12.03 -11.01 0.73
N ARG A 9 -11.27 -10.63 -0.31
CA ARG A 9 -11.40 -9.32 -0.97
C ARG A 9 -12.78 -9.13 -1.61
N ARG A 10 -13.32 -10.20 -2.21
CA ARG A 10 -14.66 -10.18 -2.82
C ARG A 10 -15.75 -10.10 -1.76
N ILE A 11 -15.59 -10.81 -0.65
CA ILE A 11 -16.53 -10.81 0.47
C ILE A 11 -16.63 -9.40 1.06
N VAL A 12 -15.51 -8.74 1.36
CA VAL A 12 -15.52 -7.39 1.94
C VAL A 12 -16.28 -6.41 1.05
N LEU A 13 -16.06 -6.43 -0.27
CA LEU A 13 -16.78 -5.55 -1.19
C LEU A 13 -18.29 -5.83 -1.21
N ARG A 14 -18.68 -7.11 -1.29
CA ARG A 14 -20.10 -7.49 -1.28
C ARG A 14 -20.78 -7.17 0.05
N ALA A 15 -20.06 -7.26 1.17
CA ALA A 15 -20.59 -6.89 2.48
C ALA A 15 -20.96 -5.39 2.56
N PHE A 16 -20.26 -4.53 1.82
CA PHE A 16 -20.62 -3.11 1.66
C PHE A 16 -21.68 -2.86 0.57
N GLY A 17 -22.29 -3.90 0.01
CA GLY A 17 -23.31 -3.79 -1.05
C GLY A 17 -22.76 -3.54 -2.45
N ALA A 18 -21.44 -3.67 -2.67
CA ALA A 18 -20.88 -3.48 -4.00
C ALA A 18 -21.23 -4.65 -4.92
N GLU A 19 -21.65 -4.33 -6.14
CA GLU A 19 -21.75 -5.31 -7.22
C GLU A 19 -20.34 -5.63 -7.75
N VAL A 20 -19.95 -6.90 -7.71
CA VAL A 20 -18.58 -7.34 -8.02
C VAL A 20 -18.55 -8.13 -9.32
N TYR A 21 -17.98 -7.51 -10.36
CA TYR A 21 -17.70 -8.14 -11.65
C TYR A 21 -16.31 -8.78 -11.66
N LEU A 22 -16.26 -10.08 -11.99
CA LEU A 22 -15.01 -10.82 -12.15
C LEU A 22 -14.59 -10.84 -13.63
N THR A 23 -13.31 -10.65 -13.88
CA THR A 23 -12.71 -10.63 -15.21
C THR A 23 -11.67 -11.75 -15.35
N ASP A 24 -11.29 -12.04 -16.59
CA ASP A 24 -10.27 -13.04 -16.90
C ASP A 24 -8.98 -12.78 -16.07
N PRO A 25 -8.52 -13.77 -15.27
CA PRO A 25 -7.31 -13.63 -14.46
C PRO A 25 -6.05 -13.39 -15.32
N ALA A 26 -5.97 -13.93 -16.53
CA ALA A 26 -4.82 -13.79 -17.42
C ALA A 26 -4.63 -12.34 -17.91
N LYS A 27 -5.72 -11.57 -17.98
CA LYS A 27 -5.68 -10.15 -18.36
C LYS A 27 -5.34 -9.21 -17.20
N ALA A 28 -5.27 -9.73 -15.98
CA ALA A 28 -4.93 -8.99 -14.76
C ALA A 28 -5.62 -7.62 -14.69
N PHE A 29 -4.89 -6.58 -14.31
CA PHE A 29 -5.43 -5.22 -14.14
C PHE A 29 -6.08 -4.68 -15.43
N LYS A 30 -5.49 -4.95 -16.60
CA LYS A 30 -6.01 -4.50 -17.90
C LYS A 30 -7.43 -5.02 -18.16
N GLY A 31 -7.68 -6.31 -17.91
CA GLY A 31 -9.02 -6.89 -18.06
C GLY A 31 -10.05 -6.25 -17.12
N GLY A 32 -9.61 -5.82 -15.93
CA GLY A 32 -10.44 -5.05 -15.01
C GLY A 32 -10.84 -3.68 -15.55
N LEU A 33 -9.91 -2.97 -16.20
CA LEU A 33 -10.19 -1.67 -16.84
C LEU A 33 -11.11 -1.83 -18.05
N GLU A 34 -10.83 -2.80 -18.93
CA GLU A 34 -11.67 -3.09 -20.11
C GLU A 34 -13.13 -3.33 -19.70
N LYS A 35 -13.35 -4.11 -18.63
CA LYS A 35 -14.70 -4.34 -18.11
C LYS A 35 -15.33 -3.08 -17.49
N ALA A 36 -14.54 -2.26 -16.81
CA ALA A 36 -15.05 -1.02 -16.23
C ALA A 36 -15.51 -0.03 -17.30
N GLU A 37 -14.77 0.09 -18.41
CA GLU A 37 -15.14 0.91 -19.57
C GLU A 37 -16.39 0.37 -20.29
N GLU A 38 -16.50 -0.96 -20.43
CA GLU A 38 -17.71 -1.60 -20.97
C GLU A 38 -18.95 -1.24 -20.12
N LEU A 39 -18.84 -1.32 -18.79
CA LEU A 39 -19.94 -0.95 -17.88
C LEU A 39 -20.26 0.54 -17.95
N LEU A 40 -19.25 1.40 -18.04
CA LEU A 40 -19.42 2.85 -18.19
C LEU A 40 -20.23 3.21 -19.46
N ASN A 41 -19.96 2.51 -20.57
CA ASN A 41 -20.64 2.76 -21.85
C ASN A 41 -22.09 2.23 -21.88
N ASN A 42 -22.41 1.24 -21.06
CA ASN A 42 -23.69 0.52 -21.12
C ASN A 42 -24.65 0.85 -19.98
N ILE A 43 -24.17 1.41 -18.86
CA ILE A 43 -25.02 1.76 -17.70
C ILE A 43 -25.33 3.25 -17.72
N PRO A 44 -26.59 3.66 -17.92
CA PRO A 44 -26.99 5.06 -17.82
C PRO A 44 -26.66 5.64 -16.44
N ASN A 45 -26.26 6.91 -16.39
CA ASN A 45 -25.85 7.60 -15.15
C ASN A 45 -24.68 6.94 -14.40
N SER A 46 -23.85 6.16 -15.07
CA SER A 46 -22.61 5.63 -14.49
C SER A 46 -21.48 6.66 -14.52
N TYR A 47 -20.51 6.51 -13.62
CA TYR A 47 -19.33 7.36 -13.54
C TYR A 47 -18.11 6.55 -13.09
N MET A 48 -17.00 6.66 -13.82
CA MET A 48 -15.76 5.96 -13.49
C MET A 48 -14.76 6.89 -12.81
N LEU A 49 -14.38 6.54 -11.56
CA LEU A 49 -13.55 7.38 -10.69
C LEU A 49 -12.09 7.55 -11.15
N GLN A 50 -11.53 6.61 -11.91
CA GLN A 50 -10.22 6.71 -12.57
C GLN A 50 -9.07 7.09 -11.62
N GLN A 51 -8.72 6.22 -10.66
CA GLN A 51 -7.80 6.56 -9.57
C GLN A 51 -6.38 6.99 -9.99
N PHE A 52 -5.92 6.66 -11.20
CA PHE A 52 -4.59 7.03 -11.69
C PHE A 52 -4.59 8.42 -12.37
N GLU A 53 -5.72 8.79 -12.97
CA GLU A 53 -5.91 10.00 -13.75
C GLU A 53 -6.59 11.11 -12.94
N ASN A 54 -7.37 10.75 -11.93
CA ASN A 54 -8.20 11.67 -11.18
C ASN A 54 -7.37 12.60 -10.28
N PRO A 55 -7.34 13.92 -10.55
CA PRO A 55 -6.53 14.86 -9.77
C PRO A 55 -6.98 15.00 -8.32
N ALA A 56 -8.19 14.53 -7.97
CA ALA A 56 -8.65 14.48 -6.59
C ALA A 56 -7.80 13.55 -5.72
N ASN A 57 -7.25 12.46 -6.30
CA ASN A 57 -6.41 11.50 -5.57
C ASN A 57 -5.18 12.19 -4.93
N PRO A 58 -4.25 12.80 -5.68
CA PRO A 58 -3.11 13.48 -5.07
C PRO A 58 -3.55 14.69 -4.23
N ARG A 59 -4.59 15.44 -4.63
CA ARG A 59 -5.06 16.62 -3.88
C ARG A 59 -5.55 16.27 -2.48
N PHE A 60 -6.28 15.17 -2.33
CA PHE A 60 -6.83 14.77 -1.03
C PHE A 60 -5.72 14.36 -0.06
N ILE A 61 -4.62 13.79 -0.55
CA ILE A 61 -3.49 13.35 0.27
C ILE A 61 -2.63 14.53 0.77
N MET A 62 -2.60 15.64 0.02
CA MET A 62 -1.78 16.82 0.36
C MET A 62 -2.11 17.41 1.73
N LYS A 63 -3.40 17.64 2.04
CA LYS A 63 -3.80 18.37 3.26
C LYS A 63 -3.46 17.60 4.55
N PRO A 64 -3.78 16.29 4.67
CA PRO A 64 -3.34 15.50 5.82
C PRO A 64 -1.83 15.46 5.98
N LEU A 65 -1.09 15.37 4.88
CA LEU A 65 0.37 15.30 4.92
C LEU A 65 0.99 16.64 5.35
N ALA A 66 0.51 17.76 4.84
CA ALA A 66 0.95 19.09 5.25
C ALA A 66 0.70 19.33 6.75
N ARG A 67 -0.42 18.84 7.28
CA ARG A 67 -0.69 18.87 8.73
C ARG A 67 0.34 18.06 9.51
N LYS A 68 0.60 16.81 9.12
CA LYS A 68 1.62 15.97 9.77
C LYS A 68 3.02 16.57 9.68
N TYR A 69 3.35 17.25 8.58
CA TYR A 69 4.59 18.00 8.46
C TYR A 69 4.66 19.14 9.48
N GLY A 70 3.57 19.90 9.65
CA GLY A 70 3.42 20.89 10.71
C GLY A 70 3.60 20.31 12.11
N ASP A 71 2.96 19.17 12.39
CA ASP A 71 3.06 18.47 13.68
C ASP A 71 4.49 18.02 14.00
N SER A 72 5.33 17.79 12.99
CA SER A 72 6.77 17.50 13.17
C SER A 72 7.63 18.72 13.53
N GLY A 73 7.02 19.91 13.61
CA GLY A 73 7.72 21.19 13.75
C GLY A 73 8.48 21.59 12.48
N GLY A 74 8.10 21.06 11.32
CA GLY A 74 8.76 21.32 10.04
C GLY A 74 10.15 20.72 9.91
N LYS A 75 10.47 19.67 10.69
CA LYS A 75 11.80 19.05 10.75
C LYS A 75 11.96 17.83 9.85
N VAL A 76 11.01 17.54 8.94
CA VAL A 76 11.08 16.34 8.09
C VAL A 76 12.12 16.53 7.00
N ASP A 77 13.16 15.70 7.02
CA ASP A 77 14.19 15.68 5.99
C ASP A 77 13.85 14.75 4.83
N ALA A 78 13.07 13.70 5.11
CA ALA A 78 12.75 12.66 4.14
C ALA A 78 11.37 12.05 4.33
N LEU A 79 10.71 11.74 3.21
CA LEU A 79 9.52 10.90 3.18
C LEU A 79 9.75 9.67 2.30
N VAL A 80 9.40 8.52 2.84
CA VAL A 80 9.36 7.24 2.15
C VAL A 80 7.91 6.80 1.99
N ALA A 81 7.48 6.66 0.75
CA ALA A 81 6.15 6.16 0.41
C ALA A 81 6.23 5.18 -0.77
N GLY A 82 5.54 4.05 -0.65
CA GLY A 82 5.38 3.12 -1.78
C GLY A 82 4.55 3.74 -2.90
N ILE A 83 4.93 3.46 -4.15
CA ILE A 83 4.24 3.97 -5.34
C ILE A 83 3.27 2.89 -5.84
N GLY A 84 1.97 3.13 -5.62
CA GLY A 84 0.87 2.40 -6.27
C GLY A 84 0.28 3.22 -7.41
N THR A 85 -0.75 4.02 -7.10
CA THR A 85 -1.30 5.02 -8.04
C THR A 85 -0.42 6.25 -8.23
N GLY A 86 0.64 6.40 -7.43
CA GLY A 86 1.47 7.61 -7.37
C GLY A 86 0.85 8.75 -6.55
N GLY A 87 -0.44 8.72 -6.21
CA GLY A 87 -1.13 9.81 -5.49
C GLY A 87 -0.44 10.28 -4.21
N THR A 88 0.05 9.35 -3.38
CA THR A 88 0.79 9.69 -2.15
C THR A 88 2.13 10.35 -2.44
N ALA A 89 2.91 9.79 -3.36
CA ALA A 89 4.22 10.32 -3.72
C ALA A 89 4.09 11.68 -4.43
N THR A 90 3.15 11.84 -5.37
CA THR A 90 2.89 13.09 -6.07
C THR A 90 2.30 14.16 -5.16
N GLY A 91 1.36 13.80 -4.28
CA GLY A 91 0.81 14.72 -3.28
C GLY A 91 1.88 15.18 -2.29
N ALA A 92 2.79 14.30 -1.90
CA ALA A 92 3.92 14.61 -1.04
C ALA A 92 5.04 15.38 -1.73
N GLY A 93 5.31 15.09 -3.00
CA GLY A 93 6.39 15.67 -3.80
C GLY A 93 6.28 17.19 -3.96
N LYS A 94 5.07 17.75 -3.76
CA LYS A 94 4.86 19.19 -3.69
C LYS A 94 5.41 19.85 -2.41
N PHE A 95 5.65 19.07 -1.36
CA PHE A 95 6.16 19.53 -0.07
C PHE A 95 7.59 19.03 0.22
N LEU A 96 7.99 17.89 -0.37
CA LEU A 96 9.28 17.23 -0.12
C LEU A 96 9.92 16.84 -1.47
N LYS A 97 11.22 17.05 -1.63
CA LYS A 97 11.94 16.61 -2.84
C LYS A 97 12.02 15.08 -2.89
N GLU A 98 11.89 14.50 -4.08
CA GLU A 98 12.06 13.05 -4.30
C GLU A 98 13.43 12.60 -3.81
N LEU A 99 13.42 11.70 -2.83
CA LEU A 99 14.63 11.09 -2.30
C LEU A 99 14.90 9.78 -3.04
N ASN A 100 15.83 9.90 -3.98
CA ASN A 100 16.64 8.82 -4.54
C ASN A 100 15.88 7.60 -5.14
N PRO A 101 15.63 7.60 -6.46
CA PRO A 101 14.94 6.50 -7.15
C PRO A 101 15.75 5.17 -7.18
N ASN A 102 16.99 5.15 -6.67
CA ASN A 102 17.86 3.99 -6.77
C ASN A 102 17.73 3.00 -5.59
N ILE A 103 16.88 3.26 -4.59
CA ILE A 103 16.67 2.31 -3.49
C ILE A 103 15.69 1.23 -3.93
N LYS A 104 16.21 0.01 -4.09
CA LYS A 104 15.44 -1.19 -4.38
C LYS A 104 15.26 -2.01 -3.09
N ILE A 105 14.04 -2.46 -2.86
CA ILE A 105 13.68 -3.41 -1.79
C ILE A 105 13.10 -4.64 -2.47
N SER A 106 13.59 -5.83 -2.12
CA SER A 106 13.01 -7.08 -2.62
C SER A 106 11.72 -7.42 -1.89
N SER A 107 10.91 -8.30 -2.47
CA SER A 107 9.68 -8.79 -1.82
C SER A 107 9.98 -9.48 -0.49
N GLU A 108 11.06 -10.25 -0.44
CA GLU A 108 11.51 -10.98 0.76
C GLU A 108 11.91 -10.00 1.86
N GLU A 109 12.69 -8.97 1.52
CA GLU A 109 13.08 -7.92 2.47
C GLU A 109 11.86 -7.15 3.00
N ALA A 110 10.88 -6.86 2.15
CA ALA A 110 9.64 -6.20 2.55
C ALA A 110 8.80 -7.07 3.49
N ILE A 111 8.66 -8.36 3.21
CA ILE A 111 7.92 -9.32 4.05
C ILE A 111 8.61 -9.45 5.41
N GLU A 112 9.93 -9.63 5.43
CA GLU A 112 10.69 -9.76 6.67
C GLU A 112 10.59 -8.51 7.54
N ALA A 113 10.74 -7.32 6.93
CA ALA A 113 10.56 -6.06 7.65
C ALA A 113 9.14 -5.92 8.23
N ALA A 114 8.10 -6.33 7.50
CA ALA A 114 6.72 -6.31 8.01
C ALA A 114 6.52 -7.26 9.20
N LYS A 115 7.12 -8.46 9.17
CA LYS A 115 7.12 -9.39 10.30
C LYS A 115 7.84 -8.82 11.52
N LEU A 116 9.01 -8.21 11.31
CA LEU A 116 9.78 -7.57 12.38
C LEU A 116 9.02 -6.40 13.01
N LEU A 117 8.29 -5.60 12.23
CA LEU A 117 7.43 -4.54 12.75
C LEU A 117 6.35 -5.10 13.69
N ALA A 118 5.72 -6.22 13.34
CA ALA A 118 4.75 -6.87 14.22
C ALA A 118 5.40 -7.41 15.50
N LEU A 119 6.52 -8.12 15.38
CA LEU A 119 7.18 -8.81 16.49
C LEU A 119 7.90 -7.86 17.45
N LYS A 120 8.49 -6.78 16.95
CA LYS A 120 9.35 -5.87 17.76
C LYS A 120 8.65 -4.58 18.16
N GLU A 121 7.75 -4.08 17.31
CA GLU A 121 7.10 -2.78 17.51
C GLU A 121 5.60 -2.92 17.82
N GLY A 122 5.04 -4.14 17.77
CA GLY A 122 3.59 -4.37 17.92
C GLY A 122 2.77 -3.82 16.75
N LEU A 123 3.41 -3.56 15.60
CA LEU A 123 2.78 -2.94 14.43
C LEU A 123 2.45 -3.99 13.35
N LEU A 124 1.23 -4.51 13.38
CA LEU A 124 0.74 -5.45 12.37
C LEU A 124 0.38 -4.72 11.06
N VAL A 125 1.29 -4.76 10.08
CA VAL A 125 1.19 -3.99 8.82
C VAL A 125 1.31 -4.86 7.57
N GLY A 126 0.87 -4.35 6.42
CA GLY A 126 1.02 -5.02 5.12
C GLY A 126 2.45 -4.96 4.54
N ILE A 127 2.70 -5.76 3.49
CA ILE A 127 4.02 -5.90 2.82
C ILE A 127 4.57 -4.54 2.34
N SER A 128 3.73 -3.67 1.79
CA SER A 128 4.15 -2.34 1.33
C SER A 128 4.67 -1.44 2.46
N SER A 129 4.15 -1.61 3.67
CA SER A 129 4.66 -0.92 4.86
C SER A 129 6.04 -1.43 5.24
N GLY A 130 6.26 -2.75 5.17
CA GLY A 130 7.58 -3.35 5.34
C GLY A 130 8.60 -2.83 4.33
N ALA A 131 8.20 -2.67 3.06
CA ALA A 131 9.06 -2.06 2.03
C ALA A 131 9.44 -0.61 2.36
N ALA A 132 8.47 0.19 2.82
CA ALA A 132 8.70 1.56 3.24
C ALA A 132 9.62 1.63 4.49
N ALA A 133 9.42 0.75 5.46
CA ALA A 133 10.25 0.66 6.65
C ALA A 133 11.69 0.27 6.31
N ALA A 134 11.89 -0.77 5.51
CA ALA A 134 13.21 -1.22 5.08
C ALA A 134 13.96 -0.10 4.33
N THR A 135 13.27 0.61 3.44
CA THR A 135 13.81 1.79 2.74
C THR A 135 14.20 2.90 3.72
N ALA A 136 13.33 3.25 4.65
CA ALA A 136 13.59 4.30 5.64
C ALA A 136 14.77 3.94 6.55
N ILE A 137 14.88 2.69 6.99
CA ILE A 137 16.02 2.19 7.79
C ILE A 137 17.32 2.26 6.98
N LYS A 138 17.31 1.86 5.70
CA LYS A 138 18.49 1.99 4.81
C LYS A 138 18.92 3.44 4.63
N LEU A 139 17.97 4.37 4.51
CA LEU A 139 18.26 5.79 4.46
C LEU A 139 18.83 6.31 5.79
N ALA A 140 18.23 5.93 6.92
CA ALA A 140 18.64 6.36 8.25
C ALA A 140 20.08 5.93 8.60
N LYS A 141 20.49 4.76 8.11
CA LYS A 141 21.84 4.21 8.34
C LYS A 141 22.95 4.91 7.55
N ARG A 142 22.63 5.79 6.61
CA ARG A 142 23.65 6.49 5.83
C ARG A 142 24.29 7.61 6.67
N PRO A 143 25.63 7.73 6.71
CA PRO A 143 26.29 8.76 7.51
C PRO A 143 25.82 10.19 7.22
N GLU A 144 25.52 10.51 5.96
CA GLU A 144 25.00 11.82 5.55
C GLU A 144 23.58 12.13 6.03
N ASN A 145 22.89 11.15 6.62
CA ASN A 145 21.56 11.28 7.21
C ASN A 145 21.58 11.23 8.75
N ALA A 146 22.76 11.28 9.38
CA ALA A 146 22.85 11.40 10.83
C ALA A 146 22.08 12.63 11.34
N GLY A 147 21.22 12.42 12.33
CA GLY A 147 20.38 13.47 12.93
C GLY A 147 19.14 13.87 12.12
N LYS A 148 18.94 13.30 10.92
CA LYS A 148 17.76 13.61 10.09
C LYS A 148 16.51 12.87 10.54
N LEU A 149 15.35 13.52 10.41
CA LEU A 149 14.04 12.93 10.62
C LEU A 149 13.50 12.34 9.31
N ILE A 150 13.31 11.03 9.30
CA ILE A 150 12.77 10.28 8.16
C ILE A 150 11.37 9.78 8.52
N ILE A 151 10.38 10.08 7.67
CA ILE A 151 9.01 9.59 7.80
C ILE A 151 8.79 8.47 6.79
N ALA A 152 8.18 7.36 7.23
CA ALA A 152 7.72 6.28 6.37
C ALA A 152 6.19 6.14 6.43
N VAL A 153 5.55 6.00 5.28
CA VAL A 153 4.09 5.76 5.20
C VAL A 153 3.81 4.26 5.24
N PHE A 154 3.01 3.83 6.21
CA PHE A 154 2.50 2.46 6.31
C PHE A 154 1.06 2.42 5.78
N PRO A 155 0.83 1.95 4.54
CA PRO A 155 -0.45 2.17 3.85
C PRO A 155 -1.62 1.35 4.39
N SER A 156 -1.35 0.23 5.04
CA SER A 156 -2.39 -0.74 5.43
C SER A 156 -2.04 -1.56 6.66
N ALA A 157 -3.07 -1.88 7.45
CA ALA A 157 -3.02 -2.90 8.49
C ALA A 157 -2.81 -4.30 7.88
N GLY A 158 -2.06 -5.14 8.61
CA GLY A 158 -1.64 -6.48 8.19
C GLY A 158 -2.75 -7.53 8.18
N GLU A 159 -3.82 -7.34 8.98
CA GLU A 159 -4.95 -8.28 9.08
C GLU A 159 -5.61 -8.62 7.73
N ARG A 160 -5.54 -7.71 6.76
CA ARG A 160 -6.13 -7.90 5.42
C ARG A 160 -5.31 -8.83 4.52
N TYR A 161 -4.17 -9.32 5.01
CA TYR A 161 -3.18 -10.06 4.23
C TYR A 161 -2.89 -11.46 4.79
N LEU A 162 -3.74 -11.99 5.69
CA LEU A 162 -3.59 -13.32 6.29
C LEU A 162 -3.55 -14.47 5.25
N SER A 163 -4.21 -14.31 4.10
CA SER A 163 -4.20 -15.27 2.99
C SER A 163 -3.07 -15.06 1.97
N SER A 164 -2.10 -14.20 2.27
CA SER A 164 -1.01 -13.82 1.37
C SER A 164 0.36 -14.32 1.84
N PRO A 165 1.40 -14.23 0.98
CA PRO A 165 2.78 -14.58 1.34
C PRO A 165 3.35 -13.93 2.59
N LEU A 166 2.78 -12.81 3.05
CA LEU A 166 3.16 -12.20 4.32
C LEU A 166 3.03 -13.18 5.50
N CYS A 167 1.97 -13.98 5.50
CA CYS A 167 1.59 -14.85 6.60
C CYS A 167 1.78 -16.34 6.28
N ASP A 168 2.22 -16.72 5.08
CA ASP A 168 2.27 -18.12 4.64
C ASP A 168 2.98 -19.05 5.63
N SER A 169 4.16 -18.67 6.14
CA SER A 169 4.89 -19.49 7.11
C SER A 169 4.14 -19.67 8.43
N ILE A 170 3.55 -18.58 8.95
CA ILE A 170 2.83 -18.57 10.24
C ILE A 170 1.48 -19.28 10.09
N ARG A 171 0.81 -19.10 8.96
CA ARG A 171 -0.44 -19.77 8.63
C ARG A 171 -0.22 -21.28 8.54
N HIS A 172 0.84 -21.71 7.85
CA HIS A 172 1.18 -23.13 7.77
C HIS A 172 1.46 -23.72 9.16
N GLU A 173 2.20 -23.02 10.01
CA GLU A 173 2.41 -23.44 11.40
C GLU A 173 1.08 -23.57 12.16
N ALA A 174 0.24 -22.52 12.12
CA ALA A 174 -1.04 -22.49 12.83
C ALA A 174 -2.03 -23.57 12.37
N GLU A 175 -2.09 -23.86 11.07
CA GLU A 175 -2.95 -24.91 10.51
C GLU A 175 -2.54 -26.33 10.95
N ASN A 176 -1.29 -26.52 11.37
CA ASN A 176 -0.74 -27.82 11.78
C ASN A 176 -0.59 -27.96 13.31
N MET A 177 -1.01 -26.98 14.10
CA MET A 177 -1.05 -27.09 15.56
C MET A 177 -2.15 -28.08 16.00
N THR A 178 -1.81 -28.97 16.94
CA THR A 178 -2.79 -29.81 17.65
C THR A 178 -3.06 -29.23 19.03
N PHE A 179 -4.19 -29.59 19.64
CA PHE A 179 -4.40 -29.29 21.05
C PHE A 179 -3.45 -30.14 21.91
N ASP A 180 -3.03 -29.59 23.05
CA ASP A 180 -2.30 -30.33 24.09
C ASP A 180 -3.26 -31.16 24.96
#